data_AF-A0A0S2DQH4-F1
#
_entry.id   AF-A0A0S2DQH4-F1
#
_cell.length_a   1.000
_cell.length_b   1.000
_cell.length_c   1.000
_cell.angle_alpha   90.00
_cell.angle_beta   90.00
_cell.angle_gamma   90.00
#
_symmetry.space_group_name_H-M   'P 1'
#
loop_
_entity.id
_entity.type
_entity.pdbx_description
1 polymer ?
#
loop_
_entity_poly.entity_id
_entity_poly.type
_entity_poly.pdbx_seq_one_letter_code
_entity_poly.pdbx_strand_id
1 'polypeptide(L)'
;MTAYAPLRHLAAVAVLAAAPAAFAAPADAASAGIDPATRAAIEATCFDYLDGQLEGDPARVARSLHPDLAKRRVLGATADETLGLRRMSKDELVELTRQGALKTPKAQWNRSCAALDVAGNVAVARAETPWFVDFFHLGKFGERWVIVNALWYAKPKPVEP
;
A
#
# COMPACT_ATOMS: atom_id res chain seq x y z
N MET A 1 -49.85 -20.62 79.03
CA MET A 1 -49.90 -19.47 78.10
C MET A 1 -48.46 -19.12 77.76
N THR A 2 -48.06 -19.51 76.56
CA THR A 2 -46.66 -19.73 76.15
C THR A 2 -46.06 -18.45 75.56
N ALA A 3 -44.78 -18.20 75.88
CA ALA A 3 -43.96 -17.06 75.47
C ALA A 3 -43.65 -17.00 73.97
N TYR A 4 -43.33 -15.82 73.44
CA TYR A 4 -42.51 -15.68 72.22
C TYR A 4 -41.60 -14.44 72.30
N ALA A 5 -40.29 -14.69 72.30
CA ALA A 5 -39.22 -13.70 72.16
C ALA A 5 -38.93 -13.43 70.67
N PRO A 6 -38.35 -12.27 70.30
CA PRO A 6 -38.05 -11.95 68.91
C PRO A 6 -36.72 -12.59 68.47
N LEU A 7 -36.76 -13.38 67.39
CA LEU A 7 -35.55 -13.89 66.74
C LEU A 7 -35.06 -12.86 65.72
N ARG A 8 -33.86 -12.32 65.96
CA ARG A 8 -33.14 -11.40 65.08
C ARG A 8 -32.72 -12.13 63.80
N HIS A 9 -33.22 -11.72 62.64
CA HIS A 9 -32.69 -12.18 61.36
C HIS A 9 -31.48 -11.31 60.96
N LEU A 10 -30.29 -11.86 61.10
CA LEU A 10 -29.06 -11.36 60.49
C LEU A 10 -29.09 -11.73 59.00
N ALA A 11 -29.27 -10.75 58.12
CA ALA A 11 -29.06 -10.94 56.69
C ALA A 11 -27.56 -10.89 56.38
N ALA A 12 -26.95 -12.04 56.10
CA ALA A 12 -25.60 -12.11 55.57
C ALA A 12 -25.65 -11.89 54.05
N VAL A 13 -25.15 -10.74 53.59
CA VAL A 13 -24.96 -10.46 52.16
C VAL A 13 -23.68 -11.16 51.71
N ALA A 14 -23.82 -12.25 50.96
CA ALA A 14 -22.70 -12.91 50.29
C ALA A 14 -22.33 -12.09 49.04
N VAL A 15 -21.20 -11.40 49.08
CA VAL A 15 -20.62 -10.73 47.91
C VAL A 15 -19.90 -11.79 47.07
N LEU A 16 -20.48 -12.14 45.93
CA LEU A 16 -19.86 -13.01 44.94
C LEU A 16 -18.85 -12.17 44.13
N ALA A 17 -17.56 -12.34 44.41
CA ALA A 17 -16.49 -11.71 43.64
C ALA A 17 -16.40 -12.38 42.26
N ALA A 18 -16.95 -11.73 41.23
CA ALA A 18 -16.77 -12.15 39.85
C ALA A 18 -15.32 -11.84 39.42
N ALA A 19 -14.51 -12.88 39.23
CA ALA A 19 -13.18 -12.74 38.65
C ALA A 19 -13.31 -12.31 37.18
N PRO A 20 -12.55 -11.30 36.72
CA PRO A 20 -12.58 -10.92 35.31
C PRO A 20 -11.93 -12.05 34.49
N ALA A 21 -12.71 -12.65 33.59
CA ALA A 21 -12.16 -13.47 32.54
C ALA A 21 -11.25 -12.59 31.68
N ALA A 22 -9.93 -12.80 31.80
CA ALA A 22 -8.98 -12.18 30.91
C ALA A 22 -9.26 -12.68 29.49
N PHE A 23 -9.89 -11.84 28.66
CA PHE A 23 -9.83 -12.02 27.21
C PHE A 23 -8.35 -11.93 26.83
N ALA A 24 -7.71 -13.08 26.65
CA ALA A 24 -6.49 -13.14 25.88
C ALA A 24 -6.87 -12.69 24.48
N ALA A 25 -6.58 -11.43 24.15
CA ALA A 25 -6.59 -10.98 22.78
C ALA A 25 -5.75 -12.00 21.98
N PRO A 26 -6.20 -12.45 20.80
CA PRO A 26 -5.31 -13.20 19.94
C PRO A 26 -4.07 -12.33 19.80
N ALA A 27 -2.91 -12.89 20.15
CA ALA A 27 -1.65 -12.22 19.92
C ALA A 27 -1.66 -11.87 18.43
N ASP A 28 -1.82 -10.58 18.14
CA ASP A 28 -1.58 -10.03 16.82
C ASP A 28 -0.27 -10.66 16.39
N ALA A 29 -0.31 -11.42 15.30
CA ALA A 29 0.85 -12.09 14.77
C ALA A 29 1.90 -11.00 14.54
N ALA A 30 2.81 -10.88 15.51
CA ALA A 30 3.92 -9.96 15.47
C ALA A 30 4.59 -10.13 14.11
N SER A 31 4.78 -9.01 13.41
CA SER A 31 5.20 -8.90 12.02
C SER A 31 6.23 -9.95 11.62
N ALA A 32 5.78 -11.09 11.09
CA ALA A 32 6.62 -11.87 10.22
C ALA A 32 6.85 -10.96 9.02
N GLY A 33 8.11 -10.60 8.74
CA GLY A 33 8.43 -9.79 7.56
C GLY A 33 7.80 -10.39 6.30
N ILE A 34 7.61 -9.57 5.26
CA ILE A 34 6.96 -10.00 4.02
C ILE A 34 7.58 -11.32 3.53
N ASP A 35 6.74 -12.33 3.33
CA ASP A 35 7.12 -13.63 2.78
C ASP A 35 8.00 -13.43 1.52
N PRO A 36 9.16 -14.11 1.40
CA PRO A 36 10.10 -13.88 0.31
C PRO A 36 9.50 -14.04 -1.09
N ALA A 37 8.61 -15.02 -1.29
CA ALA A 37 7.98 -15.24 -2.59
C ALA A 37 6.99 -14.11 -2.92
N THR A 38 6.21 -13.68 -1.92
CA THR A 38 5.30 -12.54 -2.01
C THR A 38 6.06 -11.25 -2.33
N ARG A 39 7.17 -10.98 -1.62
CA ARG A 39 8.07 -9.85 -1.89
C ARG A 39 8.55 -9.87 -3.33
N ALA A 40 9.09 -11.01 -3.78
CA ALA A 40 9.61 -11.16 -5.14
C ALA A 40 8.53 -10.92 -6.20
N ALA A 41 7.30 -11.37 -5.98
CA ALA A 41 6.19 -11.16 -6.93
C ALA A 41 5.75 -9.68 -7.01
N ILE A 42 5.73 -8.97 -5.88
CA ILE A 42 5.44 -7.53 -5.83
C ILE A 42 6.54 -6.74 -6.53
N GLU A 43 7.80 -7.03 -6.22
CA GLU A 43 8.96 -6.36 -6.82
C GLU A 43 9.08 -6.66 -8.31
N ALA A 44 8.78 -7.88 -8.75
CA ALA A 44 8.70 -8.22 -10.18
C ALA A 44 7.64 -7.40 -10.92
N THR A 45 6.44 -7.23 -10.34
CA THR A 45 5.37 -6.39 -10.90
C THR A 45 5.81 -4.93 -11.01
N CYS A 46 6.52 -4.46 -9.99
CA CYS A 46 7.08 -3.12 -9.95
C CYS A 46 8.17 -2.89 -11.02
N PHE A 47 9.07 -3.86 -11.20
CA PHE A 47 10.08 -3.80 -12.25
C PHE A 47 9.48 -3.97 -13.65
N ASP A 48 8.37 -4.67 -13.81
CA ASP A 48 7.62 -4.64 -15.06
C ASP A 48 7.14 -3.23 -15.42
N TYR A 49 6.66 -2.46 -14.44
CA TYR A 49 6.30 -1.07 -14.66
C TYR A 49 7.53 -0.18 -14.99
N LEU A 50 8.58 -0.25 -14.17
CA LEU A 50 9.76 0.60 -14.32
C LEU A 50 10.54 0.26 -15.60
N ASP A 51 10.95 -0.99 -15.75
CA ASP A 51 11.75 -1.40 -16.89
C ASP A 51 10.93 -1.30 -18.19
N GLY A 52 9.63 -1.58 -18.16
CA GLY A 52 8.77 -1.39 -19.33
C GLY A 52 8.79 0.05 -19.85
N GLN A 53 8.73 1.04 -18.96
CA GLN A 53 8.87 2.45 -19.34
C GLN A 53 10.27 2.78 -19.89
N LEU A 54 11.32 2.25 -19.27
CA LEU A 54 12.71 2.50 -19.67
C LEU A 54 13.08 1.80 -20.99
N GLU A 55 12.47 0.64 -21.29
CA GLU A 55 12.61 -0.08 -22.57
C GLU A 55 11.78 0.58 -23.68
N GLY A 56 10.68 1.23 -23.31
CA GLY A 56 9.64 1.65 -24.25
C GLY A 56 8.73 0.50 -24.67
N ASP A 57 8.48 -0.47 -23.77
CA ASP A 57 7.59 -1.61 -24.00
C ASP A 57 6.20 -1.33 -23.38
N PRO A 58 5.21 -0.90 -24.20
CA PRO A 58 3.87 -0.60 -23.70
C PRO A 58 3.11 -1.83 -23.20
N ALA A 59 3.39 -3.03 -23.71
CA ALA A 59 2.71 -4.25 -23.28
C ALA A 59 3.20 -4.67 -21.88
N ARG A 60 4.49 -4.52 -21.61
CA ARG A 60 5.10 -4.72 -20.29
C ARG A 60 4.57 -3.74 -19.25
N VAL A 61 4.43 -2.47 -19.60
CA VAL A 61 3.76 -1.51 -18.72
C VAL A 61 2.30 -1.92 -18.50
N ALA A 62 1.54 -2.19 -19.56
CA ALA A 62 0.12 -2.51 -19.47
C ALA A 62 -0.20 -3.73 -18.58
N ARG A 63 0.66 -4.76 -18.56
CA ARG A 63 0.42 -5.96 -17.72
C ARG A 63 0.60 -5.71 -16.23
N SER A 64 1.41 -4.73 -15.84
CA SER A 64 1.67 -4.36 -14.45
C SER A 64 0.56 -3.49 -13.84
N LEU A 65 -0.32 -2.91 -14.67
CA LEU A 65 -1.32 -1.92 -14.26
C LEU A 65 -2.74 -2.49 -14.30
N HIS A 66 -3.50 -2.24 -13.22
CA HIS A 66 -4.94 -2.44 -13.22
C HIS A 66 -5.62 -1.53 -14.28
N PRO A 67 -6.69 -1.98 -14.97
CA PRO A 67 -7.42 -1.14 -15.93
C PRO A 67 -7.88 0.22 -15.34
N ASP A 68 -8.40 0.20 -14.11
CA ASP A 68 -8.81 1.41 -13.35
C ASP A 68 -7.66 2.04 -12.55
N LEU A 69 -6.42 2.02 -13.06
CA LEU A 69 -5.29 2.67 -12.38
C LEU A 69 -5.60 4.14 -12.07
N ALA A 70 -5.38 4.54 -10.82
CA ALA A 70 -5.31 5.93 -10.42
C ALA A 70 -3.87 6.34 -10.05
N LYS A 71 -3.14 6.93 -11.00
CA LYS A 71 -1.82 7.54 -10.74
C LYS A 71 -1.96 9.04 -10.56
N ARG A 72 -1.45 9.58 -9.46
CA ARG A 72 -1.64 10.98 -9.07
C ARG A 72 -0.35 11.63 -8.58
N ARG A 73 -0.20 12.93 -8.83
CA ARG A 73 0.85 13.76 -8.25
C ARG A 73 0.24 15.06 -7.71
N VAL A 74 0.68 15.43 -6.51
CA VAL A 74 0.34 16.71 -5.89
C VAL A 74 1.02 17.84 -6.68
N LEU A 75 0.22 18.81 -7.12
CA LEU A 75 0.70 20.01 -7.80
C LEU A 75 0.68 21.24 -6.90
N GLY A 76 -0.16 21.24 -5.86
CA GLY A 76 -0.51 22.46 -5.13
C GLY A 76 -1.60 23.25 -5.86
N ALA A 77 -1.78 24.53 -5.55
CA ALA A 77 -2.78 25.35 -6.23
C ALA A 77 -2.45 25.51 -7.73
N THR A 78 -3.44 25.30 -8.58
CA THR A 78 -3.40 25.59 -10.02
C THR A 78 -4.41 26.70 -10.36
N ALA A 79 -4.51 27.08 -11.64
CA ALA A 79 -5.53 28.03 -12.10
C ALA A 79 -6.96 27.53 -11.82
N ASP A 80 -7.17 26.21 -11.84
CA ASP A 80 -8.50 25.59 -11.80
C ASP A 80 -8.80 24.89 -10.46
N GLU A 81 -7.78 24.54 -9.66
CA GLU A 81 -7.94 23.77 -8.42
C GLU A 81 -7.07 24.34 -7.27
N THR A 82 -7.64 24.57 -6.08
CA THR A 82 -6.85 24.95 -4.88
C THR A 82 -5.96 23.80 -4.38
N LEU A 83 -6.43 22.56 -4.51
CA LEU A 83 -5.70 21.34 -4.17
C LEU A 83 -5.42 20.54 -5.44
N GLY A 84 -4.66 21.14 -6.35
CA GLY A 84 -4.39 20.61 -7.67
C GLY A 84 -3.73 19.24 -7.68
N LEU A 85 -4.28 18.35 -8.50
CA LEU A 85 -3.76 17.00 -8.73
C LEU A 85 -3.54 16.71 -10.21
N ARG A 86 -2.31 16.35 -10.58
CA ARG A 86 -2.10 15.65 -11.86
C ARG A 86 -2.66 14.25 -11.72
N ARG A 87 -3.60 13.88 -12.59
CA ARG A 87 -4.24 12.56 -12.65
C ARG A 87 -3.81 11.87 -13.95
N MET A 88 -3.41 10.62 -13.89
CA MET A 88 -2.93 9.82 -15.02
C MET A 88 -3.62 8.46 -15.00
N SER A 89 -4.07 7.99 -16.17
CA SER A 89 -4.70 6.68 -16.35
C SER A 89 -3.69 5.63 -16.83
N LYS A 90 -4.12 4.36 -16.85
CA LYS A 90 -3.36 3.29 -17.49
C LYS A 90 -3.07 3.59 -18.96
N ASP A 91 -4.09 3.97 -19.73
CA ASP A 91 -3.96 4.20 -21.17
C ASP A 91 -2.98 5.34 -21.47
N GLU A 92 -2.99 6.39 -20.66
CA GLU A 92 -2.02 7.48 -20.76
C GLU A 92 -0.58 6.96 -20.56
N LEU A 93 -0.33 6.15 -19.52
CA LEU A 93 1.01 5.62 -19.26
C LEU A 93 1.49 4.67 -20.36
N VAL A 94 0.58 3.86 -20.90
CA VAL A 94 0.87 2.94 -22.01
C VAL A 94 1.23 3.74 -23.27
N GLU A 95 0.49 4.82 -23.56
CA GLU A 95 0.76 5.67 -24.72
C GLU A 95 2.07 6.45 -24.56
N LEU A 96 2.34 7.05 -23.39
CA LEU A 96 3.62 7.71 -23.11
C LEU A 96 4.81 6.75 -23.26
N THR A 97 4.62 5.49 -22.85
CA THR A 97 5.63 4.45 -23.03
C THR A 97 5.87 4.12 -24.50
N ARG A 98 4.79 3.99 -25.29
CA ARG A 98 4.87 3.77 -26.74
C ARG A 98 5.61 4.91 -27.45
N GLN A 99 5.41 6.14 -26.99
CA GLN A 99 6.11 7.33 -27.47
C GLN A 99 7.58 7.42 -26.99
N GLY A 100 8.00 6.55 -26.07
CA GLY A 100 9.35 6.52 -25.54
C GLY A 100 9.66 7.67 -24.57
N ALA A 101 8.65 8.24 -23.89
CA ALA A 101 8.79 9.40 -23.00
C ALA A 101 9.88 9.23 -21.92
N LEU A 102 10.13 7.99 -21.46
CA LEU A 102 11.16 7.65 -20.47
C LEU A 102 12.20 6.65 -21.01
N LYS A 103 12.18 6.37 -22.32
CA LYS A 103 13.06 5.36 -22.90
C LYS A 103 14.51 5.74 -22.67
N THR A 104 15.26 4.86 -22.04
CA THR A 104 16.63 5.11 -21.58
C THR A 104 17.52 3.93 -21.99
N PRO A 105 18.73 4.14 -22.54
CA PRO A 105 19.65 3.05 -22.84
C PRO A 105 19.93 2.20 -21.61
N LYS A 106 19.96 0.87 -21.76
CA LYS A 106 20.06 -0.08 -20.63
C LYS A 106 21.28 0.15 -19.73
N ALA A 107 22.38 0.61 -20.31
CA ALA A 107 23.60 0.96 -19.57
C ALA A 107 23.42 2.14 -18.59
N GLN A 108 22.39 2.96 -18.77
CA GLN A 108 22.10 4.15 -17.96
C GLN A 108 20.97 3.92 -16.94
N TRP A 109 20.45 2.70 -16.83
CA TRP A 109 19.33 2.41 -15.96
C TRP A 109 19.69 2.51 -14.48
N ASN A 110 19.16 3.53 -13.83
CA ASN A 110 19.19 3.68 -12.38
C ASN A 110 17.75 3.64 -11.87
N ARG A 111 17.43 2.61 -11.09
CA ARG A 111 16.08 2.33 -10.60
C ARG A 111 16.12 1.33 -9.46
N SER A 112 15.19 1.45 -8.54
CA SER A 112 14.99 0.50 -7.45
C SER A 112 13.51 0.29 -7.20
N CYS A 113 13.18 -0.88 -6.64
CA CYS A 113 11.87 -1.12 -6.09
C CYS A 113 11.98 -1.98 -4.83
N ALA A 114 11.16 -1.67 -3.83
CA ALA A 114 11.09 -2.42 -2.58
C ALA A 114 9.63 -2.53 -2.12
N ALA A 115 9.20 -3.75 -1.79
CA ALA A 115 7.94 -3.95 -1.08
C ALA A 115 8.09 -3.47 0.38
N LEU A 116 7.19 -2.58 0.79
CA LEU A 116 7.21 -1.93 2.11
C LEU A 116 6.33 -2.68 3.12
N ASP A 117 5.12 -3.08 2.71
CA ASP A 117 4.18 -3.79 3.57
C ASP A 117 3.19 -4.64 2.75
N VAL A 118 2.63 -5.67 3.39
CA VAL A 118 1.61 -6.57 2.82
C VAL A 118 0.54 -6.87 3.87
N ALA A 119 -0.72 -6.63 3.51
CA ALA A 119 -1.89 -7.01 4.29
C ALA A 119 -2.80 -7.91 3.44
N GLY A 120 -2.68 -9.22 3.62
CA GLY A 120 -3.45 -10.20 2.85
C GLY A 120 -3.18 -10.09 1.34
N ASN A 121 -4.18 -9.65 0.58
CA ASN A 121 -4.12 -9.49 -0.88
C ASN A 121 -3.80 -8.06 -1.34
N VAL A 122 -3.39 -7.16 -0.44
CA VAL A 122 -2.94 -5.80 -0.80
C VAL A 122 -1.53 -5.54 -0.30
N ALA A 123 -0.80 -4.68 -1.00
CA ALA A 123 0.58 -4.34 -0.67
C ALA A 123 0.92 -2.89 -0.99
N VAL A 124 1.96 -2.37 -0.34
CA VAL A 124 2.57 -1.09 -0.67
C VAL A 124 4.01 -1.33 -1.11
N ALA A 125 4.43 -0.67 -2.19
CA ALA A 125 5.82 -0.70 -2.65
C ALA A 125 6.33 0.71 -2.96
N ARG A 126 7.64 0.93 -2.79
CA ARG A 126 8.31 2.15 -3.21
C ARG A 126 9.17 1.85 -4.43
N ALA A 127 8.90 2.58 -5.51
CA ALA A 127 9.69 2.58 -6.73
C ALA A 127 10.43 3.91 -6.87
N GLU A 128 11.65 3.87 -7.38
CA GLU A 128 12.44 5.09 -7.54
C GLU A 128 13.29 5.03 -8.81
N THR A 129 13.37 6.19 -9.47
CA THR A 129 14.28 6.49 -10.58
C THR A 129 15.02 7.80 -10.26
N PRO A 130 16.00 8.25 -11.07
CA PRO A 130 16.60 9.57 -10.91
C PRO A 130 15.59 10.73 -10.96
N TRP A 131 14.44 10.54 -11.59
CA TRP A 131 13.49 11.63 -11.86
C TRP A 131 12.23 11.59 -10.99
N PHE A 132 11.89 10.45 -10.39
CA PHE A 132 10.70 10.34 -9.56
C PHE A 132 10.78 9.25 -8.49
N VAL A 133 9.94 9.40 -7.47
CA VAL A 133 9.59 8.35 -6.51
C VAL A 133 8.11 8.05 -6.67
N ASP A 134 7.77 6.78 -6.79
CA ASP A 134 6.42 6.25 -6.85
C ASP A 134 6.13 5.45 -5.58
N PHE A 135 4.99 5.72 -4.94
CA PHE A 135 4.41 4.83 -3.93
C PHE A 135 3.25 4.08 -4.56
N PHE A 136 3.45 2.78 -4.80
CA PHE A 136 2.44 1.91 -5.40
C PHE A 136 1.59 1.25 -4.32
N HIS A 137 0.29 1.27 -4.54
CA HIS A 137 -0.64 0.34 -3.89
C HIS A 137 -0.97 -0.76 -4.89
N LEU A 138 -0.66 -2.00 -4.52
CA LEU A 138 -0.88 -3.18 -5.34
C LEU A 138 -2.01 -4.04 -4.77
N GLY A 139 -2.70 -4.74 -5.66
CA GLY A 139 -3.68 -5.77 -5.31
C GLY A 139 -3.32 -7.10 -5.95
N LYS A 140 -3.52 -8.20 -5.22
CA LYS A 140 -3.39 -9.57 -5.71
C LYS A 140 -4.75 -10.06 -6.25
N PHE A 141 -4.79 -10.37 -7.55
CA PHE A 141 -5.94 -10.97 -8.23
C PHE A 141 -5.57 -12.38 -8.69
N GLY A 142 -6.05 -13.40 -7.98
CA GLY A 142 -5.55 -14.77 -8.12
C GLY A 142 -4.07 -14.85 -7.74
N GLU A 143 -3.22 -15.31 -8.66
CA GLU A 143 -1.77 -15.39 -8.45
C GLU A 143 -0.99 -14.15 -8.90
N ARG A 144 -1.67 -13.11 -9.39
CA ARG A 144 -1.03 -11.94 -9.99
C ARG A 144 -1.17 -10.70 -9.12
N TRP A 145 -0.05 -10.03 -8.88
CA TRP A 145 -0.05 -8.66 -8.38
C TRP A 145 -0.18 -7.67 -9.53
N VAL A 146 -0.90 -6.57 -9.31
CA VAL A 146 -0.99 -5.42 -10.22
C VAL A 146 -1.02 -4.13 -9.42
N ILE A 147 -0.49 -3.05 -10.00
CA ILE A 147 -0.53 -1.70 -9.44
C ILE A 147 -1.94 -1.14 -9.67
N VAL A 148 -2.62 -0.78 -8.58
CA VAL A 148 -3.98 -0.24 -8.57
C VAL A 148 -3.97 1.28 -8.37
N ASN A 149 -3.08 1.79 -7.51
CA ASN A 149 -2.89 3.22 -7.31
C ASN A 149 -1.41 3.55 -7.29
N ALA A 150 -1.07 4.79 -7.66
CA ALA A 150 0.26 5.34 -7.51
C ALA A 150 0.20 6.81 -7.08
N LEU A 151 0.84 7.17 -5.97
CA LEU A 151 1.10 8.57 -5.63
C LEU A 151 2.57 8.85 -5.88
N TRP A 152 2.89 9.86 -6.69
CA TRP A 152 4.27 10.07 -7.14
C TRP A 152 4.78 11.48 -6.90
N TYR A 153 6.08 11.54 -6.62
CA TYR A 153 6.86 12.75 -6.43
C TYR A 153 7.85 12.89 -7.59
N ALA A 154 7.77 14.00 -8.32
CA ALA A 154 8.80 14.38 -9.30
C ALA A 154 9.99 14.97 -8.54
N LYS A 155 11.17 14.40 -8.74
CA LYS A 155 12.40 14.94 -8.20
C LYS A 155 12.78 16.22 -8.94
N PRO A 156 13.43 17.19 -8.26
CA PRO A 156 13.98 18.35 -8.93
C PRO A 156 14.93 17.89 -10.05
N LYS A 157 14.84 18.52 -11.22
CA LYS A 157 15.90 18.35 -12.22
C LYS A 157 17.21 18.89 -11.63
N PRO A 158 18.33 18.18 -11.78
CA PRO A 158 19.64 18.77 -11.46
C PRO A 158 19.76 20.11 -12.19
N VAL A 159 20.16 21.15 -11.48
CA VAL A 159 20.53 22.41 -12.10
C VAL A 159 21.85 22.15 -12.82
N GLU A 160 21.85 22.23 -14.14
CA GLU A 160 23.08 22.17 -14.92
C GLU A 160 23.88 23.45 -14.61
N PRO A 161 25.19 23.34 -14.30
CA PRO A 161 26.02 24.49 -13.93
C PRO A 161 26.20 25.50 -15.07
#